data_AF-A0A351G3X0-F1
#
_entry.id   AF-A0A351G3X0-F1
#
_cell.length_a   1.000
_cell.length_b   1.000
_cell.length_c   1.000
_cell.angle_alpha   90.00
_cell.angle_beta   90.00
_cell.angle_gamma   90.00
#
_symmetry.space_group_name_H-M   'P 1'
#
loop_
_entity.id
_entity.type
_entity.pdbx_description
1 polymer ?
#
loop_
_entity_poly.entity_id
_entity_poly.type
_entity_poly.pdbx_seq_one_letter_code
_entity_poly.pdbx_strand_id
1 'polypeptide(L)'
;GLGHDFLRHIQRTRVLIHLLDGLSEDPLADYAQINSELALFDEDLANKPQVVALNKADLPFVRDLWPEYEQQFKEHGIKQPMLISAVSGDNLRKLLYRAAQLLAETPEPTPVVEMPVYRHETDPNEFSISREDDGGYRVSGVAIQRAAAMTYWEYDQSVRRFQRILETLGIDQALRDAGITQGDTVYIGDFQLEWED
;
A
#
# COMPACT_ATOMS: atom_id res chain seq x y z
N GLY A 1 5.38 -6.29 8.63
CA GLY A 1 5.37 -6.29 7.17
C GLY A 1 5.66 -7.66 6.60
N LEU A 2 5.53 -7.79 5.29
CA LEU A 2 5.63 -9.02 4.50
C LEU A 2 7.01 -9.69 4.53
N GLY A 3 8.06 -8.91 4.81
CA GLY A 3 9.44 -9.37 4.87
C GLY A 3 10.14 -9.34 3.51
N HIS A 4 11.40 -8.94 3.52
CA HIS A 4 12.16 -8.65 2.29
C HIS A 4 12.37 -9.90 1.40
N ASP A 5 12.51 -11.10 1.98
CA ASP A 5 12.62 -12.35 1.22
C ASP A 5 11.33 -12.70 0.45
N PHE A 6 10.18 -12.46 1.07
CA PHE A 6 8.89 -12.66 0.43
C PHE A 6 8.71 -11.69 -0.74
N LEU A 7 9.04 -10.41 -0.52
CA LEU A 7 8.96 -9.36 -1.54
C LEU A 7 9.85 -9.68 -2.77
N ARG A 8 11.08 -10.14 -2.55
CA ARG A 8 11.97 -10.66 -3.61
C ARG A 8 11.37 -11.85 -4.37
N HIS A 9 10.58 -12.69 -3.69
CA HIS A 9 9.95 -13.84 -4.34
C HIS A 9 8.81 -13.40 -5.27
N ILE A 10 7.93 -12.51 -4.80
CA ILE A 10 6.77 -12.05 -5.56
C ILE A 10 7.12 -11.06 -6.70
N GLN A 11 8.34 -10.54 -6.74
CA GLN A 11 8.84 -9.81 -7.94
C GLN A 11 8.75 -10.63 -9.23
N ARG A 12 8.86 -11.95 -9.16
CA ARG A 12 8.83 -12.83 -10.34
C ARG A 12 7.42 -13.17 -10.84
N THR A 13 6.37 -12.68 -10.18
CA THR A 13 4.97 -12.90 -10.60
C THR A 13 4.49 -11.78 -11.51
N ARG A 14 3.42 -12.01 -12.28
CA ARG A 14 2.82 -11.00 -13.18
C ARG A 14 1.51 -10.41 -12.65
N VAL A 15 0.83 -11.16 -11.78
CA VAL A 15 -0.45 -10.79 -11.19
C VAL A 15 -0.38 -11.12 -9.70
N LEU A 16 -0.94 -10.25 -8.87
CA LEU A 16 -1.02 -10.44 -7.43
C LEU A 16 -2.47 -10.72 -7.00
N ILE A 17 -2.63 -11.55 -5.97
CA ILE A 17 -3.91 -11.75 -5.30
C ILE A 17 -3.74 -11.28 -3.87
N HIS A 18 -4.45 -10.21 -3.50
CA HIS A 18 -4.54 -9.73 -2.13
C HIS A 18 -5.62 -10.53 -1.42
N LEU A 19 -5.22 -11.36 -0.46
CA LEU A 19 -6.13 -12.10 0.40
C LEU A 19 -6.29 -11.36 1.72
N LEU A 20 -7.38 -10.62 1.85
CA LEU A 20 -7.71 -9.81 3.02
C LEU A 20 -8.56 -10.60 4.01
N ASP A 21 -8.40 -10.32 5.30
CA ASP A 21 -9.18 -10.97 6.35
C ASP A 21 -10.54 -10.27 6.53
N GLY A 22 -11.65 -10.99 6.32
CA GLY A 22 -12.99 -10.45 6.55
C GLY A 22 -13.34 -10.15 8.01
N LEU A 23 -12.52 -10.62 8.96
CA LEU A 23 -12.63 -10.26 10.38
C LEU A 23 -11.75 -9.07 10.76
N SER A 24 -10.98 -8.52 9.82
CA SER A 24 -10.24 -7.28 10.08
C SER A 24 -11.21 -6.14 10.36
N GLU A 25 -10.84 -5.25 11.27
CA GLU A 25 -11.62 -4.04 11.55
C GLU A 25 -11.71 -3.15 10.31
N ASP A 26 -10.63 -3.09 9.52
CA ASP A 26 -10.52 -2.26 8.33
C ASP A 26 -9.73 -2.98 7.22
N PRO A 27 -10.42 -3.78 6.39
CA PRO A 27 -9.80 -4.47 5.26
C PRO A 27 -9.21 -3.52 4.21
N LEU A 28 -9.73 -2.31 4.09
CA LEU A 28 -9.25 -1.31 3.13
C LEU A 28 -7.90 -0.75 3.59
N ALA A 29 -7.75 -0.43 4.88
CA ALA A 29 -6.47 -0.05 5.46
C ALA A 29 -5.42 -1.17 5.36
N ASP A 30 -5.82 -2.43 5.53
CA ASP A 30 -4.93 -3.57 5.34
C ASP A 30 -4.44 -3.68 3.89
N TYR A 31 -5.33 -3.46 2.92
CA TYR A 31 -4.96 -3.39 1.50
C TYR A 31 -3.98 -2.25 1.21
N ALA A 32 -4.23 -1.04 1.73
CA ALA A 32 -3.32 0.09 1.59
C ALA A 32 -1.95 -0.21 2.18
N GLN A 33 -1.89 -0.78 3.39
CA GLN A 33 -0.61 -1.11 4.01
C GLN A 33 0.19 -2.09 3.16
N ILE A 34 -0.43 -3.18 2.70
CA ILE A 34 0.25 -4.16 1.85
C ILE A 34 0.85 -3.44 0.63
N ASN A 35 0.06 -2.59 -0.02
CA ASN A 35 0.48 -1.86 -1.19
C ASN A 35 1.60 -0.84 -0.92
N SER A 36 1.56 -0.13 0.21
CA SER A 36 2.67 0.73 0.64
C SER A 36 3.95 -0.08 0.86
N GLU A 37 3.88 -1.26 1.47
CA GLU A 37 5.03 -2.15 1.63
C GLU A 37 5.58 -2.65 0.28
N LEU A 38 4.70 -2.93 -0.69
CA LEU A 38 5.13 -3.27 -2.07
C LEU A 38 5.85 -2.08 -2.72
N ALA A 39 5.29 -0.87 -2.63
CA ALA A 39 5.82 0.34 -3.28
C ALA A 39 7.13 0.84 -2.66
N LEU A 40 7.31 0.66 -1.35
CA LEU A 40 8.57 0.95 -0.65
C LEU A 40 9.70 0.01 -1.11
N PHE A 41 9.34 -1.20 -1.53
CA PHE A 41 10.32 -2.17 -2.01
C PHE A 41 10.60 -2.03 -3.51
N ASP A 42 9.56 -1.93 -4.33
CA ASP A 42 9.64 -1.79 -5.78
C ASP A 42 8.32 -1.22 -6.36
N GLU A 43 8.40 -0.09 -7.05
CA GLU A 43 7.24 0.55 -7.67
C GLU A 43 6.54 -0.34 -8.70
N ASP A 44 7.31 -1.11 -9.47
CA ASP A 44 6.75 -2.00 -10.48
C ASP A 44 5.93 -3.13 -9.83
N LEU A 45 6.24 -3.47 -8.57
CA LEU A 45 5.52 -4.49 -7.82
C LEU A 45 4.14 -4.00 -7.38
N ALA A 46 4.03 -2.77 -6.90
CA ALA A 46 2.75 -2.14 -6.53
C ALA A 46 1.85 -1.92 -7.76
N ASN A 47 2.44 -1.65 -8.93
CA ASN A 47 1.71 -1.42 -10.17
C ASN A 47 1.25 -2.69 -10.90
N LYS A 48 1.63 -3.88 -10.43
CA LYS A 48 1.17 -5.13 -11.05
C LYS A 48 -0.34 -5.23 -10.98
N PRO A 49 -1.00 -5.83 -11.99
CA PRO A 49 -2.42 -6.14 -11.91
C PRO A 49 -2.76 -6.95 -10.65
N GLN A 50 -3.74 -6.49 -9.89
CA GLN A 50 -4.12 -7.08 -8.60
C GLN A 50 -5.58 -7.57 -8.62
N VAL A 51 -5.83 -8.69 -7.93
CA VAL A 51 -7.17 -9.14 -7.56
C VAL A 51 -7.32 -9.00 -6.05
N VAL A 52 -8.36 -8.31 -5.59
CA VAL A 52 -8.64 -8.12 -4.16
C VAL A 52 -9.73 -9.11 -3.73
N ALA A 53 -9.41 -9.93 -2.73
CA ALA A 53 -10.27 -10.97 -2.22
C ALA A 53 -10.45 -10.84 -0.70
N LEU A 54 -11.67 -10.53 -0.25
CA LEU A 54 -12.03 -10.58 1.16
C LEU A 54 -12.39 -12.02 1.53
N ASN A 55 -11.64 -12.60 2.46
CA ASN A 55 -11.77 -14.00 2.86
C ASN A 55 -12.71 -14.17 4.07
N LYS A 56 -13.05 -15.44 4.37
CA LYS A 56 -13.91 -15.87 5.49
C LYS A 56 -15.41 -15.62 5.28
N ALA A 57 -15.89 -15.70 4.04
CA ALA A 57 -17.31 -15.64 3.73
C ALA A 57 -18.15 -16.80 4.33
N ASP A 58 -17.52 -17.82 4.92
CA ASP A 58 -18.21 -18.82 5.73
C ASP A 58 -18.81 -18.24 7.01
N LEU A 59 -18.34 -17.08 7.47
CA LEU A 59 -18.86 -16.39 8.64
C LEU A 59 -20.02 -15.45 8.23
N PRO A 60 -21.23 -15.61 8.80
CA PRO A 60 -22.39 -14.76 8.46
C PRO A 60 -22.11 -13.27 8.66
N PHE A 61 -21.43 -12.90 9.75
CA PHE A 61 -21.05 -11.52 10.05
C PHE A 61 -20.24 -10.86 8.91
N VAL A 62 -19.31 -11.61 8.29
CA VAL A 62 -18.52 -11.11 7.17
C VAL A 62 -19.38 -10.89 5.92
N ARG A 63 -20.39 -11.73 5.71
CA ARG A 63 -21.34 -11.55 4.59
C ARG A 63 -22.22 -10.33 4.78
N ASP A 64 -22.64 -10.06 6.01
CA ASP A 64 -23.50 -8.92 6.33
C ASP A 64 -22.77 -7.59 6.11
N LEU A 65 -21.46 -7.54 6.40
CA LEU A 65 -20.60 -6.36 6.14
C LEU A 65 -20.13 -6.22 4.70
N TRP A 66 -20.21 -7.30 3.90
CA TRP A 66 -19.68 -7.29 2.52
C TRP A 66 -20.20 -6.15 1.65
N PRO A 67 -21.51 -5.80 1.63
CA PRO A 67 -22.00 -4.70 0.79
C PRO A 67 -21.33 -3.36 1.09
N GLU A 68 -21.00 -3.11 2.38
CA GLU A 68 -20.30 -1.89 2.80
C GLU A 68 -18.84 -1.92 2.33
N TYR A 69 -18.10 -3.00 2.61
CA TYR A 69 -16.72 -3.13 2.17
C TYR A 69 -16.57 -3.13 0.63
N GLU A 70 -17.49 -3.78 -0.08
CA GLU A 70 -17.52 -3.77 -1.55
C GLU A 70 -17.64 -2.35 -2.11
N GLN A 71 -18.49 -1.53 -1.48
CA GLN A 71 -18.66 -0.14 -1.86
C GLN A 71 -17.40 0.68 -1.55
N GLN A 72 -16.85 0.56 -0.34
CA GLN A 72 -15.62 1.24 0.06
C GLN A 72 -14.46 0.90 -0.89
N PHE A 73 -14.26 -0.37 -1.23
CA PHE A 73 -13.23 -0.77 -2.19
C PHE A 73 -13.43 -0.12 -3.57
N LYS A 74 -14.67 -0.05 -4.07
CA LYS A 74 -14.98 0.55 -5.38
C LYS A 74 -14.73 2.06 -5.40
N GLU A 75 -15.06 2.76 -4.32
CA GLU A 75 -14.79 4.20 -4.16
C GLU A 75 -13.28 4.49 -4.23
N HIS A 76 -12.46 3.55 -3.74
CA HIS A 76 -11.00 3.62 -3.78
C HIS A 76 -10.38 2.97 -5.03
N GLY A 77 -11.16 2.83 -6.11
CA GLY A 77 -10.66 2.41 -7.42
C GLY A 77 -10.51 0.90 -7.63
N ILE A 78 -10.83 0.08 -6.64
CA ILE A 78 -10.82 -1.38 -6.78
C ILE A 78 -12.11 -1.81 -7.48
N LYS A 79 -12.01 -2.05 -8.79
CA LYS A 79 -13.20 -2.23 -9.65
C LYS A 79 -14.01 -3.50 -9.37
N GLN A 80 -13.34 -4.57 -8.94
CA GLN A 80 -13.95 -5.91 -8.79
C GLN A 80 -13.42 -6.62 -7.54
N PRO A 81 -13.68 -6.10 -6.33
CA PRO A 81 -13.34 -6.82 -5.10
C PRO A 81 -14.23 -8.08 -5.02
N MET A 82 -13.70 -9.16 -4.45
CA MET A 82 -14.40 -10.45 -4.41
C MET A 82 -14.54 -10.97 -2.98
N LEU A 83 -15.74 -11.40 -2.59
CA LEU A 83 -15.96 -12.14 -1.35
C LEU A 83 -15.76 -13.64 -1.57
N ILE A 84 -14.88 -14.26 -0.80
CA ILE A 84 -14.55 -15.70 -0.90
C ILE A 84 -14.51 -16.39 0.48
N SER A 85 -14.56 -17.72 0.47
CA SER A 85 -14.16 -18.52 1.63
C SER A 85 -13.16 -19.58 1.21
N ALA A 86 -11.95 -19.48 1.73
CA ALA A 86 -10.92 -20.50 1.56
C ALA A 86 -11.32 -21.84 2.21
N VAL A 87 -12.10 -21.81 3.30
CA VAL A 87 -12.49 -23.00 4.06
C VAL A 87 -13.61 -23.77 3.35
N SER A 88 -14.67 -23.09 2.89
CA SER A 88 -15.79 -23.75 2.22
C SER A 88 -15.58 -23.92 0.72
N GLY A 89 -14.61 -23.20 0.13
CA GLY A 89 -14.38 -23.14 -1.30
C GLY A 89 -15.26 -22.14 -2.03
N ASP A 90 -16.10 -21.38 -1.31
CA ASP A 90 -17.01 -20.41 -1.92
C ASP A 90 -16.24 -19.35 -2.73
N ASN A 91 -16.72 -19.11 -3.95
CA ASN A 91 -16.17 -18.21 -4.97
C ASN A 91 -14.69 -18.40 -5.36
N LEU A 92 -13.94 -19.37 -4.80
CA LEU A 92 -12.52 -19.58 -5.15
C LEU A 92 -12.29 -19.81 -6.65
N ARG A 93 -13.18 -20.59 -7.29
CA ARG A 93 -13.07 -20.84 -8.73
C ARG A 93 -13.21 -19.56 -9.55
N LYS A 94 -14.12 -18.66 -9.15
CA LYS A 94 -14.29 -17.35 -9.80
C LYS A 94 -13.06 -16.47 -9.59
N LEU A 95 -12.49 -16.48 -8.38
CA LEU A 95 -11.26 -15.75 -8.06
C LEU A 95 -10.11 -16.18 -8.97
N LEU A 96 -9.90 -17.50 -9.10
CA LEU A 96 -8.86 -18.05 -9.98
C LEU A 96 -9.10 -17.72 -11.46
N TYR A 97 -10.35 -17.75 -11.92
CA TYR A 97 -10.67 -17.31 -13.28
C TYR A 97 -10.37 -15.83 -13.51
N ARG A 98 -10.65 -14.97 -12.53
CA ARG A 98 -10.32 -13.55 -12.62
C ARG A 98 -8.82 -13.33 -12.69
N ALA A 99 -8.06 -14.03 -11.85
CA ALA A 99 -6.59 -13.98 -11.88
C ALA A 99 -6.02 -14.49 -13.21
N ALA A 100 -6.55 -15.60 -13.73
CA ALA A 100 -6.15 -16.15 -15.03
C ALA A 100 -6.48 -15.19 -16.19
N GLN A 101 -7.62 -14.51 -16.14
CA GLN A 101 -7.99 -13.49 -17.12
C GLN A 101 -7.00 -12.32 -17.10
N LEU A 102 -6.71 -11.76 -15.91
CA LEU A 102 -5.72 -10.69 -15.78
C LEU A 102 -4.35 -11.15 -16.29
N LEU A 103 -3.95 -12.38 -15.98
CA LEU A 103 -2.68 -12.93 -16.44
C LEU A 103 -2.60 -13.05 -17.96
N ALA A 104 -3.71 -13.39 -18.62
CA ALA A 104 -3.79 -13.46 -20.08
C ALA A 104 -3.78 -12.07 -20.74
N GLU A 105 -4.35 -11.06 -20.08
CA GLU A 105 -4.39 -9.67 -20.56
C GLU A 105 -3.07 -8.92 -20.30
N THR A 106 -2.33 -9.33 -19.27
CA THR A 106 -1.02 -8.75 -18.95
C THR A 106 -0.01 -9.21 -19.99
N PRO A 107 0.83 -8.34 -20.58
CA PRO A 107 1.92 -8.78 -21.45
C PRO A 107 2.88 -9.75 -20.72
N GLU A 108 3.58 -10.60 -21.47
CA GLU A 108 4.75 -11.26 -20.87
C GLU A 108 5.81 -10.18 -20.58
N PRO A 109 6.44 -10.21 -19.39
CA PRO A 109 7.53 -9.29 -19.12
C PRO A 109 8.61 -9.54 -20.17
N THR A 110 8.94 -8.51 -20.95
CA THR A 110 10.11 -8.55 -21.80
C THR A 110 11.29 -8.91 -20.90
N PRO A 111 12.09 -9.95 -21.23
CA PRO A 111 13.27 -10.28 -20.45
C PRO A 111 14.14 -9.03 -20.42
N VAL A 112 14.25 -8.43 -19.24
CA VAL A 112 15.15 -7.31 -19.03
C VAL A 112 16.53 -7.91 -19.23
N VAL A 113 17.17 -7.59 -20.36
CA VAL A 113 18.60 -7.83 -20.50
C VAL A 113 19.21 -7.05 -19.34
N GLU A 114 19.76 -7.76 -18.35
CA GLU A 114 20.54 -7.16 -17.28
C GLU A 114 21.77 -6.51 -17.93
N MET A 115 21.62 -5.31 -18.46
CA MET A 115 22.76 -4.44 -18.60
C MET A 115 23.11 -4.03 -17.18
N PRO A 116 24.38 -4.18 -16.73
CA PRO A 116 24.83 -3.58 -15.50
C PRO A 116 24.87 -2.07 -15.75
N VAL A 117 23.71 -1.42 -15.65
CA VAL A 117 23.64 0.02 -15.55
C VAL A 117 24.11 0.31 -14.14
N TYR A 118 25.36 0.75 -14.01
CA TYR A 118 25.86 1.38 -12.80
C TYR A 118 25.13 2.71 -12.63
N ARG A 119 23.84 2.67 -12.29
CA ARG A 119 23.20 3.81 -11.62
C ARG A 119 23.76 3.76 -10.22
N HIS A 120 24.31 4.88 -9.76
CA HIS A 120 24.24 5.15 -8.33
C HIS A 120 22.74 5.07 -8.00
N GLU A 121 22.31 3.94 -7.43
CA GLU A 121 21.00 3.80 -6.84
C GLU A 121 20.98 4.82 -5.70
N THR A 122 20.40 5.99 -5.96
CA THR A 122 19.90 6.84 -4.88
C THR A 122 19.03 5.92 -4.04
N ASP A 123 19.33 5.77 -2.75
CA ASP A 123 18.55 4.89 -1.87
C ASP A 123 17.09 5.34 -2.00
N PRO A 124 16.15 4.48 -2.42
CA PRO A 124 14.75 4.88 -2.58
C PRO A 124 14.13 5.40 -1.26
N ASN A 125 14.76 5.09 -0.12
CA ASN A 125 14.42 5.62 1.20
C ASN A 125 15.07 6.97 1.53
N GLU A 126 15.94 7.50 0.67
CA GLU A 126 16.55 8.81 0.86
C GLU A 126 15.49 9.90 0.81
N PHE A 127 15.55 10.82 1.77
CA PHE A 127 14.61 11.93 1.91
C PHE A 127 15.34 13.21 2.30
N SER A 128 14.68 14.34 2.04
CA SER A 128 15.12 15.67 2.46
C SER A 128 13.99 16.41 3.15
N ILE A 129 14.32 17.20 4.17
CA ILE A 129 13.37 18.07 4.87
C ILE A 129 13.75 19.52 4.56
N SER A 130 12.78 20.31 4.12
CA SER A 130 12.91 21.75 3.93
C SER A 130 11.82 22.50 4.69
N ARG A 131 12.05 23.77 5.00
CA ARG A 131 11.07 24.62 5.68
C ARG A 131 10.30 25.46 4.66
N GLU A 132 8.98 25.52 4.80
CA GLU A 132 8.09 26.33 3.96
C GLU A 132 7.93 27.74 4.52
N ASP A 133 7.46 28.66 3.67
CA ASP A 133 7.28 30.09 4.01
C ASP A 133 6.24 30.32 5.14
N ASP A 134 5.32 29.38 5.32
CA ASP A 134 4.29 29.39 6.37
C ASP A 134 4.77 28.81 7.71
N GLY A 135 6.02 28.35 7.77
CA GLY A 135 6.62 27.75 8.96
C GLY A 135 6.49 26.22 9.04
N GLY A 136 5.78 25.58 8.10
CA GLY A 136 5.65 24.12 8.01
C GLY A 136 6.91 23.42 7.49
N TYR A 137 6.90 22.09 7.59
CA TYR A 137 8.01 21.22 7.15
C TYR A 137 7.61 20.45 5.90
N ARG A 138 8.32 20.63 4.78
CA ARG A 138 8.16 19.79 3.59
C ARG A 138 9.13 18.62 3.64
N VAL A 139 8.59 17.41 3.62
CA VAL A 139 9.36 16.17 3.44
C VAL A 139 9.26 15.75 1.99
N SER A 140 10.40 15.61 1.34
CA SER A 140 10.51 15.15 -0.05
C SER A 140 11.31 13.86 -0.10
N GLY A 141 10.79 12.85 -0.79
CA GLY A 141 11.42 11.54 -0.90
C GLY A 141 10.51 10.59 -1.63
N VAL A 142 11.08 9.79 -2.54
CA VAL A 142 10.31 8.93 -3.44
C VAL A 142 9.46 7.93 -2.64
N ALA A 143 10.07 7.23 -1.67
CA ALA A 143 9.40 6.28 -0.79
C ALA A 143 8.24 6.93 0.00
N ILE A 144 8.50 8.05 0.68
CA ILE A 144 7.50 8.67 1.58
C ILE A 144 6.34 9.30 0.81
N GLN A 145 6.60 9.92 -0.34
CA GLN A 145 5.55 10.49 -1.18
C GLN A 145 4.64 9.40 -1.77
N ARG A 146 5.20 8.25 -2.14
CA ARG A 146 4.41 7.08 -2.56
C ARG A 146 3.55 6.54 -1.42
N ALA A 147 4.16 6.33 -0.24
CA ALA A 147 3.42 5.88 0.93
C ALA A 147 2.25 6.83 1.27
N ALA A 148 2.47 8.14 1.14
CA ALA A 148 1.43 9.14 1.38
C ALA A 148 0.30 9.06 0.35
N ALA A 149 0.63 8.90 -0.93
CA ALA A 149 -0.36 8.75 -2.02
C ALA A 149 -1.22 7.48 -1.89
N MET A 150 -0.71 6.45 -1.21
CA MET A 150 -1.38 5.16 -1.02
C MET A 150 -2.10 5.05 0.32
N THR A 151 -2.01 6.08 1.16
CA THR A 151 -2.67 6.14 2.46
C THR A 151 -4.09 6.68 2.31
N TYR A 152 -5.06 6.00 2.90
CA TYR A 152 -6.45 6.46 3.01
C TYR A 152 -6.62 7.33 4.26
N TRP A 153 -6.49 8.64 4.11
CA TRP A 153 -6.35 9.63 5.21
C TRP A 153 -7.59 9.82 6.08
N GLU A 154 -8.76 9.42 5.59
CA GLU A 154 -10.02 9.48 6.31
C GLU A 154 -10.17 8.39 7.40
N TYR A 155 -9.25 7.41 7.44
CA TYR A 155 -9.27 6.31 8.40
C TYR A 155 -8.12 6.44 9.42
N ASP A 156 -8.46 6.60 10.70
CA ASP A 156 -7.48 6.75 11.80
C ASP A 156 -6.40 5.64 11.82
N GLN A 157 -6.78 4.40 11.49
CA GLN A 157 -5.85 3.28 11.44
C GLN A 157 -4.83 3.42 10.31
N SER A 158 -5.23 3.94 9.14
CA SER A 158 -4.34 4.21 8.01
C SER A 158 -3.34 5.31 8.36
N VAL A 159 -3.80 6.36 9.04
CA VAL A 159 -2.94 7.46 9.53
C VAL A 159 -1.89 6.94 10.52
N ARG A 160 -2.30 6.15 11.52
CA ARG A 160 -1.38 5.51 12.48
C ARG A 160 -0.37 4.59 11.81
N ARG A 161 -0.76 3.90 10.72
CA ARG A 161 0.17 3.07 9.94
C ARG A 161 1.17 3.93 9.18
N PHE A 162 0.74 5.05 8.62
CA PHE A 162 1.62 6.00 7.96
C PHE A 162 2.67 6.59 8.93
N GLN A 163 2.30 6.88 10.18
CA GLN A 163 3.26 7.28 11.22
C GLN A 163 4.39 6.25 11.42
N ARG A 164 4.07 4.96 11.44
CA ARG A 164 5.12 3.90 11.52
C ARG A 164 6.03 3.87 10.30
N ILE A 165 5.55 4.29 9.13
CA ILE A 165 6.38 4.42 7.93
C ILE A 165 7.37 5.58 8.12
N LEU A 166 6.92 6.72 8.66
CA LEU A 166 7.81 7.84 9.01
C LEU A 166 8.91 7.42 9.99
N GLU A 167 8.56 6.65 11.03
CA GLU A 167 9.52 6.07 11.98
C GLU A 167 10.52 5.14 11.28
N THR A 168 10.02 4.23 10.44
CA THR A 168 10.84 3.22 9.75
C THR A 168 11.82 3.85 8.76
N LEU A 169 11.41 4.92 8.08
CA LEU A 169 12.25 5.68 7.17
C LEU A 169 13.19 6.67 7.90
N GLY A 170 13.06 6.83 9.22
CA GLY A 170 13.86 7.77 10.02
C GLY A 170 13.45 9.23 9.87
N ILE A 171 12.30 9.49 9.24
CA ILE A 171 11.77 10.84 9.00
C ILE A 171 11.26 11.46 10.30
N ASP A 172 10.65 10.66 11.18
CA ASP A 172 10.20 11.10 12.51
C ASP A 172 11.35 11.77 13.28
N GLN A 173 12.47 11.05 13.44
CA GLN A 173 13.64 11.57 14.14
C GLN A 173 14.24 12.80 13.43
N ALA A 174 14.30 12.80 12.10
CA ALA A 174 14.83 13.93 11.35
C ALA A 174 13.96 15.19 11.46
N LEU A 175 12.63 15.04 11.55
CA LEU A 175 11.71 16.16 11.82
C LEU A 175 11.89 16.68 13.25
N ARG A 176 12.07 15.80 14.25
CA ARG A 176 12.40 16.18 15.62
C ARG A 176 13.71 16.94 15.71
N ASP A 177 14.74 16.47 15.01
CA ASP A 177 16.05 17.13 14.95
C ASP A 177 15.96 18.50 14.23
N ALA A 178 15.04 18.64 13.28
CA ALA A 178 14.71 19.91 12.62
C ALA A 178 13.89 20.86 13.50
N GLY A 179 13.39 20.39 14.66
CA GLY A 179 12.67 21.19 15.64
C GLY A 179 11.15 21.24 15.46
N ILE A 180 10.55 20.20 14.88
CA ILE A 180 9.08 20.09 14.79
C ILE A 180 8.44 20.06 16.19
N THR A 181 7.28 20.69 16.31
CA THR A 181 6.47 20.75 17.54
C THR A 181 5.03 20.32 17.28
N GLN A 182 4.32 19.96 18.35
CA GLN A 182 2.91 19.56 18.25
C GLN A 182 2.06 20.68 17.62
N GLY A 183 1.25 20.32 16.62
CA GLY A 183 0.43 21.24 15.85
C GLY A 183 1.13 21.86 14.63
N ASP A 184 2.43 21.59 14.43
CA ASP A 184 3.12 22.02 13.22
C ASP A 184 2.62 21.25 11.99
N THR A 185 2.64 21.90 10.84
CA THR A 185 2.21 21.28 9.58
C THR A 185 3.37 20.57 8.88
N VAL A 186 3.14 19.34 8.44
CA VAL A 186 4.04 18.55 7.59
C VAL A 186 3.44 18.36 6.20
N TYR A 187 4.18 18.74 5.17
CA TYR A 187 3.82 18.60 3.76
C TYR A 187 4.55 17.40 3.13
N ILE A 188 3.81 16.47 2.56
CA ILE A 188 4.35 15.28 1.88
C ILE A 188 3.64 15.11 0.54
N GLY A 189 4.33 15.43 -0.56
CA GLY A 189 3.68 15.50 -1.87
C GLY A 189 2.56 16.54 -1.87
N ASP A 190 1.35 16.11 -2.19
CA ASP A 190 0.12 16.93 -2.20
C ASP A 190 -0.64 16.90 -0.86
N PHE A 191 -0.15 16.15 0.13
CA PHE A 191 -0.81 15.97 1.42
C PHE A 191 -0.27 16.93 2.48
N GLN A 192 -1.18 17.41 3.33
CA GLN A 192 -0.90 18.26 4.48
C GLN A 192 -1.34 17.53 5.76
N LEU A 193 -0.42 17.35 6.69
CA LEU A 193 -0.63 16.61 7.94
C LEU A 193 -0.31 17.51 9.12
N GLU A 194 -1.10 17.41 10.18
CA GLU A 194 -0.78 18.02 11.47
C GLU A 194 0.12 17.07 12.28
N TRP A 195 1.20 17.59 12.85
CA TRP A 195 2.10 16.81 13.68
C TRP A 195 1.50 16.59 15.08
N GLU A 196 1.25 15.32 15.40
CA GLU A 196 0.87 14.86 16.73
C GLU A 196 1.96 13.95 17.28
N ASP A 197 2.26 14.13 18.57
CA ASP A 197 3.30 13.40 19.31
C ASP A 197 2.76 12.11 19.97
#